data_AF-A0A537VS80-F1
#
_entry.id   AF-A0A537VS80-F1
#
_cell.length_a   1.000
_cell.length_b   1.000
_cell.length_c   1.000
_cell.angle_alpha   90.00
_cell.angle_beta   90.00
_cell.angle_gamma   90.00
#
_symmetry.space_group_name_H-M   'P 1'
#
loop_
_entity.id
_entity.type
_entity.pdbx_description
1 polymer ?
#
loop_
_entity_poly.entity_id
_entity_poly.type
_entity_poly.pdbx_seq_one_letter_code
_entity_poly.pdbx_strand_id
1 'polypeptide(L)' 'MGKQRFERTKPHVNIGTIGHIDHGKTTLTAAITKRQAAKGLADYTPFDQIDKAPEERERGI' A
#
# COMPACT_ATOMS: atom_id res chain seq x y z
N MET A 1 18.69 -14.78 12.53
CA MET A 1 17.47 -15.50 12.09
C MET A 1 17.18 -15.12 10.65
N GLY A 2 17.25 -16.07 9.70
CA GLY A 2 16.95 -15.79 8.30
C GLY A 2 15.46 -15.50 8.11
N LYS A 3 15.13 -14.57 7.21
CA LYS A 3 13.73 -14.36 6.79
C LYS A 3 13.16 -15.69 6.29
N GLN A 4 11.96 -16.04 6.72
CA GLN A 4 11.27 -17.22 6.20
C GLN A 4 11.14 -17.11 4.67
N ARG A 5 11.30 -18.25 3.99
CA ARG A 5 11.14 -18.32 2.54
C ARG A 5 9.67 -18.07 2.20
N PHE A 6 9.40 -17.10 1.33
CA PHE A 6 8.04 -16.81 0.88
C PHE A 6 7.51 -17.95 -0.02
N GLU A 7 6.36 -18.51 0.32
CA GLU A 7 5.71 -19.55 -0.46
C GLU A 7 4.67 -18.97 -1.43
N ARG A 8 4.87 -19.20 -2.73
CA ARG A 8 3.98 -18.71 -3.79
C ARG A 8 2.87 -19.71 -4.08
N THR A 9 1.85 -19.75 -3.23
CA THR A 9 0.71 -20.69 -3.37
C THR A 9 -0.44 -20.13 -4.21
N LYS A 10 -0.38 -18.84 -4.60
CA LYS A 10 -1.44 -18.13 -5.32
C LYS A 10 -0.90 -17.45 -6.58
N PRO A 11 -1.73 -17.25 -7.61
CA PRO A 11 -1.41 -16.37 -8.73
C PRO A 11 -1.05 -14.97 -8.24
N HIS A 12 0.01 -14.39 -8.80
CA HIS A 12 0.48 -13.06 -8.46
C HIS A 12 0.25 -12.10 -9.62
N VAL A 13 -0.24 -10.89 -9.32
CA VAL A 13 -0.50 -9.84 -10.31
C VAL A 13 0.09 -8.52 -9.81
N ASN A 14 0.79 -7.81 -10.69
CA ASN A 14 1.25 -6.44 -10.43
C ASN A 14 0.10 -5.47 -10.72
N ILE A 15 -0.23 -4.61 -9.76
CA ILE A 15 -1.27 -3.58 -9.88
C ILE A 15 -0.76 -2.24 -9.36
N GLY A 16 -1.44 -1.16 -9.74
CA GLY A 16 -1.18 0.19 -9.25
C GLY A 16 -2.41 1.08 -9.34
N THR A 17 -2.45 2.14 -8.54
CA THR A 17 -3.54 3.12 -8.53
C THR A 17 -3.12 4.36 -9.32
N ILE A 18 -3.85 4.68 -10.39
CA ILE A 18 -3.56 5.83 -11.28
C ILE A 18 -4.75 6.79 -11.32
N GLY A 19 -4.52 8.05 -11.71
CA GLY A 19 -5.57 9.08 -11.78
C GLY A 19 -5.06 10.50 -11.51
N HIS A 20 -5.93 11.49 -11.68
CA HIS A 20 -5.63 12.92 -11.49
C HIS A 20 -5.22 13.26 -10.04
N ILE A 21 -4.56 14.40 -9.84
CA ILE A 21 -4.20 14.90 -8.50
C ILE A 21 -5.46 15.02 -7.63
N ASP A 22 -5.32 14.78 -6.33
CA ASP A 22 -6.41 14.84 -5.33
C ASP A 22 -7.59 13.87 -5.51
N HIS A 23 -7.53 12.93 -6.46
CA HIS A 23 -8.55 11.89 -6.61
C HIS A 23 -8.38 10.71 -5.61
N GLY A 24 -7.61 10.90 -4.53
CA GLY A 24 -7.54 9.96 -3.41
C GLY A 24 -6.78 8.66 -3.66
N LYS A 25 -5.82 8.64 -4.60
CA LYS A 25 -5.03 7.44 -4.93
C LYS A 25 -4.32 6.84 -3.70
N THR A 26 -3.57 7.66 -2.98
CA THR A 26 -2.81 7.26 -1.77
C THR A 26 -3.76 6.81 -0.65
N THR A 27 -4.86 7.53 -0.43
CA THR A 27 -5.91 7.16 0.53
C THR A 27 -6.55 5.82 0.20
N LEU A 28 -6.86 5.57 -1.08
CA LEU A 28 -7.42 4.30 -1.54
C LEU A 28 -6.44 3.15 -1.30
N THR A 29 -5.15 3.34 -1.60
CA THR A 29 -4.12 2.33 -1.34
C THR A 29 -4.04 2.00 0.17
N ALA A 30 -4.07 2.99 1.06
CA ALA A 30 -4.10 2.76 2.51
C ALA A 30 -5.38 2.03 2.97
N ALA A 31 -6.54 2.35 2.38
CA ALA A 31 -7.79 1.69 2.69
C ALA A 31 -7.81 0.21 2.27
N ILE A 32 -7.23 -0.11 1.10
CA ILE A 32 -7.09 -1.49 0.61
C ILE A 32 -6.27 -2.32 1.60
N THR A 33 -5.11 -1.84 2.04
CA THR A 33 -4.27 -2.57 3.00
C THR A 33 -4.97 -2.74 4.36
N LYS A 34 -5.63 -1.69 4.88
CA LYS A 34 -6.39 -1.73 6.13
C LYS A 34 -7.50 -2.78 6.10
N ARG A 35 -8.26 -2.82 5.00
CA ARG A 35 -9.37 -3.75 4.80
C ARG A 35 -8.89 -5.20 4.69
N GLN A 36 -7.74 -5.42 4.04
CA GLN A 36 -7.14 -6.76 3.94
C GLN A 36 -6.55 -7.22 5.28
N ALA A 37 -5.93 -6.31 6.03
CA ALA A 37 -5.45 -6.57 7.39
C ALA A 37 -6.58 -6.93 8.37
N ALA A 38 -7.74 -6.26 8.27
CA ALA A 38 -8.93 -6.63 9.04
C ALA A 38 -9.45 -8.05 8.74
N LYS A 39 -9.08 -8.64 7.60
CA LYS A 39 -9.34 -10.05 7.27
C LYS A 39 -8.18 -11.00 7.61
N GLY A 40 -7.07 -10.49 8.16
CA GLY A 40 -5.84 -11.28 8.39
C GLY A 40 -5.12 -11.68 7.10
N LEU A 41 -5.32 -10.95 6.00
CA LEU A 41 -4.77 -11.29 4.68
C LEU A 41 -3.56 -10.45 4.25
N ALA A 42 -3.25 -9.38 4.97
CA ALA A 42 -2.15 -8.47 4.68
C ALA A 42 -1.76 -7.68 5.93
N ASP A 43 -0.61 -7.02 5.89
CA ASP A 43 -0.25 -5.98 6.85
C ASP A 43 -0.86 -4.63 6.44
N TYR A 44 -1.25 -3.83 7.43
CA TYR A 44 -1.75 -2.48 7.18
C TYR A 44 -0.59 -1.52 6.89
N THR A 45 -0.71 -0.76 5.81
CA THR A 45 0.21 0.34 5.47
C THR A 45 -0.55 1.66 5.56
N PRO A 46 -0.22 2.54 6.52
CA PRO A 46 -0.87 3.85 6.64
C PRO A 46 -0.44 4.82 5.54
N PHE A 47 -1.23 5.88 5.34
CA PHE A 47 -1.08 6.85 4.25
C PHE A 47 0.33 7.46 4.18
N ASP A 48 0.86 7.86 5.33
CA ASP A 48 2.18 8.47 5.53
C ASP A 48 3.37 7.53 5.24
N GLN A 49 3.09 6.23 5.08
CA GLN A 49 4.04 5.20 4.67
C GLN A 49 3.88 4.77 3.21
N ILE A 50 2.84 5.23 2.51
CA ILE A 50 2.71 5.02 1.07
C ILE A 50 3.39 6.18 0.35
N ASP A 51 3.18 7.38 0.88
CA ASP A 51 3.85 8.57 0.43
C ASP A 51 5.14 8.84 1.25
N LYS A 52 6.26 8.27 0.78
CA LYS A 52 7.56 8.32 1.47
C LYS A 52 8.57 9.29 0.84
N ALA A 53 8.25 9.88 -0.31
CA ALA A 53 9.16 10.81 -0.95
C ALA A 53 9.25 12.08 -0.08
N PRO A 54 10.46 12.57 0.28
CA PRO A 54 10.60 13.81 1.03
C PRO A 54 9.88 14.98 0.37
N GLU A 55 9.91 15.00 -0.97
CA GLU A 55 9.30 16.03 -1.83
C GLU A 55 7.76 16.02 -1.81
N GLU A 56 7.13 14.86 -1.65
CA GLU A 56 5.66 14.73 -1.62
C GLU A 56 5.11 15.04 -0.22
N ARG A 57 5.83 14.61 0.84
CA ARG A 57 5.52 14.98 2.24
C ARG A 57 5.53 16.48 2.47
N GLU A 58 6.47 17.22 1.88
CA GLU A 58 6.54 18.69 1.98
C GLU A 58 5.39 19.38 1.23
N ARG A 59 4.82 18.72 0.23
CA ARG A 59 3.70 19.23 -0.56
C ARG A 59 2.33 18.85 0.01
N GLY A 60 2.28 17.89 0.95
CA GLY A 60 1.04 17.46 1.61
C GLY A 60 0.06 16.74 0.68
N ILE A 61 0.57 16.13 -0.40
CA ILE A 61 -0.18 15.39 -1.43
C ILE A 61 0.22 13.92 -1.43
#